data_AF-A0A9E3SMW1-F1
#
_entry.id   AF-A0A9E3SMW1-F1
#
_cell.length_a   1.000
_cell.length_b   1.000
_cell.length_c   1.000
_cell.angle_alpha   90.00
_cell.angle_beta   90.00
_cell.angle_gamma   90.00
#
_symmetry.space_group_name_H-M   'P 1'
#
loop_
_entity.id
_entity.type
_entity.pdbx_description
1 polymer ?
#
loop_
_entity_poly.entity_id
_entity_poly.type
_entity_poly.pdbx_seq_one_letter_code
_entity_poly.pdbx_strand_id
1 'polypeptide(L)'
;MKINSLKPKKALNKAFLKVKPNRTEIERFKTNLIQLLDRTNDTESEEFHKNLIIDFLKKTYYEPNHFVNTKGRNDLVIHNGDKAKSAVGVILEVKKPTNKSEMVTTEKLNAKAFHELMLYYLRERITHKNLEVKHLVITNINEWFIFDANTFDRLFAQNKNLVQQFNDFEGGRLAGIKTDFFYTQIAEPFIAGIKTEIEFAYFNLQEYQKPLRNDIKADDNKLIALFKLLSPEHLLKLPFVNDSNSLDKAFYSELLHIIGLTETKEGGKKLIGRNKEGERHSGSLLEDAIIQLDSLDKISRLEKPGRFGANHQERLFN
;
A
#
# COMPACT_ATOMS: atom_id res chain seq x y z
N MET A 1 12.70 22.37 8.06
CA MET A 1 12.16 21.04 7.71
C MET A 1 13.19 19.97 8.02
N LYS A 2 12.78 18.86 8.64
CA LYS A 2 13.64 17.66 8.78
C LYS A 2 13.24 16.66 7.69
N ILE A 3 14.21 16.13 6.95
CA ILE A 3 13.97 15.15 5.88
C ILE A 3 14.40 13.76 6.36
N ASN A 4 13.51 12.78 6.20
CA ASN A 4 13.78 11.38 6.49
C ASN A 4 13.55 10.52 5.24
N SER A 5 14.64 10.17 4.57
CA SER A 5 14.63 9.37 3.35
C SER A 5 14.81 7.89 3.68
N LEU A 6 13.81 7.06 3.34
CA LEU A 6 13.82 5.62 3.53
C LEU A 6 14.25 4.90 2.26
N LYS A 7 15.22 3.99 2.36
CA LYS A 7 15.52 3.04 1.27
C LYS A 7 14.35 2.06 1.06
N PRO A 8 14.14 1.49 -0.15
CA PRO A 8 12.97 0.67 -0.48
C PRO A 8 12.63 -0.44 0.52
N LYS A 9 13.65 -1.17 1.01
CA LYS A 9 13.44 -2.24 2.00
C LYS A 9 12.82 -1.75 3.32
N LYS A 10 13.11 -0.52 3.74
CA LYS A 10 12.59 0.08 4.99
C LYS A 10 11.17 0.64 4.81
N ALA A 11 10.85 1.14 3.61
CA ALA A 11 9.54 1.71 3.31
C ALA A 11 8.43 0.65 3.17
N LEU A 12 8.80 -0.60 2.84
CA LEU A 12 7.86 -1.69 2.68
C LEU A 12 7.35 -2.24 4.02
N ASN A 13 6.08 -2.66 4.04
CA ASN A 13 5.54 -3.48 5.12
C ASN A 13 6.40 -4.75 5.30
N LYS A 14 6.79 -5.06 6.54
CA LYS A 14 7.70 -6.18 6.85
C LYS A 14 7.15 -7.55 6.45
N ALA A 15 5.84 -7.78 6.59
CA ALA A 15 5.20 -9.02 6.17
C ALA A 15 5.17 -9.11 4.64
N PHE A 16 4.81 -8.02 3.96
CA PHE A 16 4.83 -7.98 2.50
C PHE A 16 6.24 -8.20 1.94
N LEU A 17 7.27 -7.61 2.55
CA LEU A 17 8.67 -7.82 2.16
C LEU A 17 9.09 -9.30 2.17
N LYS A 18 8.51 -10.12 3.05
CA LYS A 18 8.80 -11.56 3.15
C LYS A 18 8.08 -12.42 2.09
N VAL A 19 7.02 -11.93 1.47
CA VAL A 19 6.28 -12.67 0.42
C VAL A 19 7.20 -12.89 -0.78
N LYS A 20 7.48 -14.13 -1.19
CA LYS A 20 8.37 -14.35 -2.34
C LYS A 20 7.64 -13.95 -3.64
N PRO A 21 8.19 -13.05 -4.47
CA PRO A 21 7.58 -12.72 -5.75
C PRO A 21 7.69 -13.91 -6.72
N ASN A 22 6.77 -14.01 -7.67
CA ASN A 22 6.86 -15.04 -8.70
C ASN A 22 8.04 -14.71 -9.64
N ARG A 23 8.78 -15.74 -10.08
CA ARG A 23 9.90 -15.55 -11.00
C ARG A 23 9.46 -14.86 -12.29
N THR A 24 8.32 -15.26 -12.84
CA THR A 24 7.78 -14.68 -14.08
C THR A 24 7.46 -13.19 -13.94
N GLU A 25 7.00 -12.75 -12.77
CA GLU A 25 6.73 -11.34 -12.48
C GLU A 25 8.02 -10.53 -12.38
N ILE A 26 9.06 -11.10 -11.75
CA ILE A 26 10.38 -10.45 -11.68
C ILE A 26 10.99 -10.31 -13.08
N GLU A 27 10.92 -11.33 -13.92
CA GLU A 27 11.41 -11.21 -15.31
C GLU A 27 10.64 -10.15 -16.09
N ARG A 28 9.29 -10.14 -15.99
CA ARG A 28 8.46 -9.11 -16.62
C ARG A 28 8.86 -7.70 -16.15
N PHE A 29 9.06 -7.54 -14.84
CA PHE A 29 9.54 -6.28 -14.27
C PHE A 29 10.91 -5.89 -14.83
N LYS A 30 11.87 -6.82 -14.89
CA LYS A 30 13.19 -6.55 -15.47
C LYS A 30 13.08 -6.10 -16.92
N THR A 31 12.36 -6.84 -17.75
CA THR A 31 12.17 -6.53 -19.17
C THR A 31 11.58 -5.13 -19.35
N ASN A 32 10.49 -4.80 -18.65
CA ASN A 32 9.83 -3.51 -18.77
C ASN A 32 10.68 -2.37 -18.19
N LEU A 33 11.43 -2.61 -17.11
CA LEU A 33 12.33 -1.62 -16.51
C LEU A 33 13.53 -1.33 -17.42
N ILE A 34 14.12 -2.36 -18.03
CA ILE A 34 15.17 -2.21 -19.04
C ILE A 34 14.64 -1.37 -20.21
N GLN A 35 13.43 -1.66 -20.69
CA GLN A 35 12.81 -0.92 -21.78
C GLN A 35 12.55 0.55 -21.42
N LEU A 36 12.09 0.85 -20.19
CA LEU A 36 11.94 2.22 -19.70
C LEU A 36 13.27 2.98 -19.75
N LEU A 37 14.33 2.37 -19.20
CA LEU A 37 15.66 2.99 -19.13
C LEU A 37 16.29 3.18 -20.51
N ASP A 38 16.18 2.19 -21.40
CA ASP A 38 16.77 2.25 -22.75
C ASP A 38 16.04 3.23 -23.68
N ARG A 39 14.77 3.54 -23.42
CA ARG A 39 13.99 4.52 -24.19
C ARG A 39 14.06 5.94 -23.65
N THR A 40 14.62 6.13 -22.47
CA THR A 40 14.76 7.46 -21.87
C THR A 40 15.72 8.30 -22.72
N ASN A 41 15.34 9.53 -23.03
CA ASN A 41 16.12 10.40 -23.90
C ASN A 41 16.11 11.85 -23.39
N ASP A 42 17.27 12.35 -22.98
CA ASP A 42 17.46 13.68 -22.41
C ASP A 42 17.07 14.84 -23.35
N THR A 43 16.92 14.61 -24.65
CA THR A 43 16.44 15.64 -25.59
C THR A 43 14.92 15.74 -25.64
N GLU A 44 14.20 14.69 -25.25
CA GLU A 44 12.75 14.58 -25.38
C GLU A 44 11.97 15.41 -24.34
N SER A 45 10.68 15.60 -24.59
CA SER A 45 9.78 16.36 -23.71
C SER A 45 9.46 15.62 -22.39
N GLU A 46 8.97 16.35 -21.39
CA GLU A 46 8.45 15.73 -20.16
C GLU A 46 7.26 14.79 -20.43
N GLU A 47 6.40 15.15 -21.39
CA GLU A 47 5.25 14.32 -21.79
C GLU A 47 5.68 13.01 -22.45
N PHE A 48 6.77 13.01 -23.23
CA PHE A 48 7.37 11.78 -23.76
C PHE A 48 7.77 10.83 -22.62
N HIS A 49 8.49 11.34 -21.62
CA HIS A 49 8.93 10.56 -20.47
C HIS A 49 7.76 10.07 -19.61
N LYS A 50 6.70 10.88 -19.47
CA LYS A 50 5.46 10.49 -18.81
C LYS A 50 4.80 9.30 -19.50
N ASN A 51 4.75 9.28 -20.83
CA ASN A 51 4.25 8.13 -21.59
C ASN A 51 5.07 6.86 -21.37
N LEU A 52 6.41 6.97 -21.27
CA LEU A 52 7.24 5.81 -20.93
C LEU A 52 6.95 5.25 -19.54
N ILE A 53 6.72 6.12 -18.54
CA ILE A 53 6.34 5.71 -17.19
C ILE A 53 4.96 5.05 -17.21
N ILE A 54 3.98 5.61 -17.91
CA ILE A 54 2.65 5.02 -18.10
C ILE A 54 2.78 3.60 -18.65
N ASP A 55 3.51 3.44 -19.75
CA ASP A 55 3.74 2.15 -20.39
C ASP A 55 4.39 1.13 -19.44
N PHE A 56 5.42 1.56 -18.71
CA PHE A 56 6.11 0.72 -17.74
C PHE A 56 5.18 0.26 -16.63
N LEU A 57 4.43 1.17 -16.00
CA LEU A 57 3.51 0.85 -14.91
C LEU A 57 2.42 -0.12 -15.39
N LYS A 58 1.78 0.21 -16.52
CA LYS A 58 0.69 -0.59 -17.11
C LYS A 58 1.13 -2.02 -17.41
N LYS A 59 2.20 -2.18 -18.19
CA LYS A 59 2.70 -3.49 -18.64
C LYS A 59 3.29 -4.34 -17.51
N THR A 60 3.68 -3.72 -16.40
CA THR A 60 4.32 -4.44 -15.30
C THR A 60 3.33 -4.86 -14.21
N TYR A 61 2.36 -4.01 -13.88
CA TYR A 61 1.56 -4.16 -12.67
C TYR A 61 0.07 -3.87 -12.84
N TYR A 62 -0.27 -2.78 -13.52
CA TYR A 62 -1.57 -2.15 -13.32
C TYR A 62 -2.63 -2.60 -14.34
N GLU A 63 -2.27 -2.96 -15.57
CA GLU A 63 -3.26 -3.51 -16.49
C GLU A 63 -3.57 -4.98 -16.20
N PRO A 64 -4.84 -5.42 -16.36
CA PRO A 64 -6.03 -4.62 -16.73
C PRO A 64 -6.78 -4.01 -15.53
N ASN A 65 -6.32 -4.25 -14.30
CA ASN A 65 -7.11 -4.04 -13.09
C ASN A 65 -7.19 -2.58 -12.61
N HIS A 66 -6.25 -1.74 -13.04
CA HIS A 66 -6.11 -0.36 -12.61
C HIS A 66 -5.85 0.54 -13.82
N PHE A 67 -6.64 1.60 -13.92
CA PHE A 67 -6.45 2.61 -14.95
C PHE A 67 -5.27 3.51 -14.58
N VAL A 68 -4.31 3.64 -15.50
CA VAL A 68 -3.15 4.53 -15.38
C VAL A 68 -3.14 5.45 -16.58
N ASN A 69 -3.33 6.75 -16.34
CA ASN A 69 -3.31 7.75 -17.40
C ASN A 69 -3.14 9.15 -16.82
N THR A 70 -3.04 10.15 -17.69
CA THR A 70 -3.21 11.55 -17.32
C THR A 70 -4.67 11.84 -16.95
N LYS A 71 -4.87 12.66 -15.91
CA LYS A 71 -6.15 13.22 -15.50
C LYS A 71 -6.08 14.74 -15.63
N GLY A 72 -7.03 15.32 -16.37
CA GLY A 72 -6.97 16.74 -16.69
C GLY A 72 -5.80 17.07 -17.61
N ARG A 73 -5.18 18.24 -17.43
CA ARG A 73 -4.14 18.71 -18.36
C ARG A 73 -2.77 18.09 -18.13
N ASN A 74 -2.38 17.70 -16.91
CA ASN A 74 -0.98 17.38 -16.62
C ASN A 74 -0.74 16.17 -15.70
N ASP A 75 -1.73 15.70 -14.95
CA ASP A 75 -1.47 14.92 -13.73
C ASP A 75 -1.47 13.42 -14.06
N LEU A 76 -0.33 12.73 -13.95
CA LEU A 76 -0.30 11.27 -14.07
C LEU A 76 -0.89 10.64 -12.81
N VAL A 77 -1.88 9.76 -12.97
CA VAL A 77 -2.55 9.10 -11.86
C VAL A 77 -2.67 7.60 -12.05
N ILE A 78 -2.73 6.88 -10.93
CA ILE A 78 -3.14 5.48 -10.85
C ILE A 78 -4.48 5.44 -10.12
N HIS A 79 -5.50 4.87 -10.74
CA HIS A 79 -6.83 4.74 -10.16
C HIS A 79 -6.97 3.45 -9.34
N ASN A 80 -7.81 3.49 -8.31
CA ASN A 80 -8.12 2.31 -7.48
C ASN A 80 -8.87 1.20 -8.23
N GLY A 81 -9.33 1.46 -9.45
CA GLY A 81 -9.93 0.44 -10.33
C GLY A 81 -9.64 0.69 -11.80
N ASP A 82 -10.24 -0.13 -12.66
CA ASP A 82 -9.97 -0.27 -14.09
C ASP A 82 -10.49 0.87 -14.99
N LYS A 83 -11.14 1.88 -14.42
CA LYS A 83 -11.81 2.96 -15.15
C LYS A 83 -11.34 4.34 -14.69
N ALA A 84 -11.32 5.30 -15.63
CA ALA A 84 -11.02 6.71 -15.37
C ALA A 84 -11.96 7.38 -14.34
N LYS A 85 -13.16 6.82 -14.12
CA LYS A 85 -14.11 7.31 -13.10
C LYS A 85 -13.85 6.80 -11.70
N SER A 86 -13.03 5.75 -11.54
CA SER A 86 -12.66 5.22 -10.23
C SER A 86 -11.85 6.27 -9.47
N ALA A 87 -11.86 6.25 -8.14
CA ALA A 87 -11.10 7.20 -7.35
C ALA A 87 -9.60 7.11 -7.66
N VAL A 88 -8.91 8.25 -7.61
CA VAL A 88 -7.45 8.31 -7.74
C VAL A 88 -6.82 7.73 -6.47
N GLY A 89 -5.95 6.74 -6.64
CA GLY A 89 -5.19 6.10 -5.57
C GLY A 89 -3.75 6.60 -5.46
N VAL A 90 -3.11 6.97 -6.58
CA VAL A 90 -1.76 7.53 -6.60
C VAL A 90 -1.69 8.73 -7.53
N ILE A 91 -1.01 9.79 -7.09
CA ILE A 91 -0.71 10.98 -7.90
C ILE A 91 0.79 10.97 -8.20
N LEU A 92 1.18 11.17 -9.46
CA LEU A 92 2.56 11.20 -9.89
C LEU A 92 2.87 12.53 -10.59
N GLU A 93 3.86 13.24 -10.06
CA GLU A 93 4.50 14.38 -10.71
C GLU A 93 5.76 13.90 -11.43
N VAL A 94 5.78 14.06 -12.76
CA VAL A 94 6.88 13.61 -13.61
C VAL A 94 7.66 14.81 -14.09
N LYS A 95 8.97 14.83 -13.83
CA LYS A 95 9.89 15.81 -14.41
C LYS A 95 10.75 15.20 -15.50
N LYS A 96 11.21 16.03 -16.43
CA LYS A 96 12.26 15.64 -17.38
C LYS A 96 13.55 15.27 -16.62
N PRO A 97 14.29 14.21 -17.01
CA PRO A 97 15.55 13.81 -16.35
C PRO A 97 16.57 14.95 -16.17
N THR A 98 16.64 15.88 -17.12
CA THR A 98 17.59 17.01 -17.11
C THR A 98 17.09 18.24 -16.34
N ASN A 99 15.82 18.27 -15.90
CA ASN A 99 15.23 19.41 -15.21
C ASN A 99 15.58 19.43 -13.72
N LYS A 100 16.84 19.76 -13.42
CA LYS A 100 17.37 19.81 -12.05
C LYS A 100 16.82 20.98 -11.21
N SER A 101 16.37 22.06 -11.85
CA SER A 101 15.90 23.27 -11.16
C SER A 101 14.55 23.07 -10.47
N GLU A 102 13.67 22.28 -11.08
CA GLU A 102 12.30 22.05 -10.59
C GLU A 102 12.19 20.78 -9.74
N MET A 103 13.16 19.88 -9.83
CA MET A 103 13.18 18.59 -9.15
C MET A 103 13.54 18.71 -7.67
N VAL A 104 12.98 17.82 -6.85
CA VAL A 104 13.36 17.66 -5.45
C VAL A 104 14.67 16.88 -5.30
N THR A 105 15.36 17.05 -4.18
CA THR A 105 16.50 16.18 -3.80
C THR A 105 16.28 15.58 -2.42
N THR A 106 17.14 14.65 -2.00
CA THR A 106 17.12 14.07 -0.66
C THR A 106 17.44 15.09 0.46
N GLU A 107 17.88 16.29 0.10
CA GLU A 107 18.23 17.40 1.00
C GLU A 107 17.27 18.59 0.84
N LYS A 108 16.55 18.70 -0.29
CA LYS A 108 15.69 19.85 -0.61
C LYS A 108 14.38 19.39 -1.27
N LEU A 109 13.30 19.38 -0.47
CA LEU A 109 11.95 19.14 -0.97
C LEU A 109 11.23 20.41 -1.47
N ASN A 110 11.63 21.60 -1.01
CA ASN A 110 10.98 22.85 -1.42
C ASN A 110 11.41 23.23 -2.85
N ALA A 111 10.80 22.59 -3.83
CA ALA A 111 11.02 22.75 -5.27
C ALA A 111 9.67 22.63 -5.99
N LYS A 112 9.63 23.10 -7.25
CA LYS A 112 8.39 23.21 -8.02
C LYS A 112 7.64 21.88 -8.14
N ALA A 113 8.33 20.76 -8.35
CA ALA A 113 7.68 19.45 -8.42
C ALA A 113 6.91 19.09 -7.13
N PHE A 114 7.40 19.51 -5.96
CA PHE A 114 6.69 19.30 -4.69
C PHE A 114 5.52 20.27 -4.52
N HIS A 115 5.61 21.49 -5.08
CA HIS A 115 4.51 22.46 -5.11
C HIS A 115 3.36 21.97 -6.00
N GLU A 116 3.69 21.43 -7.17
CA GLU A 116 2.75 20.80 -8.10
C GLU A 116 2.06 19.61 -7.43
N LEU A 117 2.84 18.70 -6.84
CA LEU A 117 2.30 17.54 -6.14
C LEU A 117 1.38 17.94 -4.97
N MET A 118 1.73 18.99 -4.22
CA MET A 118 0.90 19.55 -3.15
C MET A 118 -0.42 20.13 -3.69
N LEU A 119 -0.37 20.87 -4.79
CA LEU A 119 -1.57 21.44 -5.42
C LEU A 119 -2.52 20.32 -5.88
N TYR A 120 -1.99 19.29 -6.54
CA TYR A 120 -2.78 18.17 -7.04
C TYR A 120 -3.41 17.36 -5.91
N TYR A 121 -2.65 17.13 -4.84
CA TYR A 121 -3.19 16.54 -3.63
C TYR A 121 -4.37 17.32 -3.05
N LEU A 122 -4.23 18.64 -2.91
CA LEU A 122 -5.28 19.49 -2.34
C LEU A 122 -6.54 19.49 -3.24
N ARG A 123 -6.39 19.49 -4.57
CA ARG A 123 -7.52 19.34 -5.50
C ARG A 123 -8.26 18.02 -5.31
N GLU A 124 -7.55 16.90 -5.25
CA GLU A 124 -8.17 15.60 -4.98
C GLU A 124 -8.87 15.61 -3.62
N ARG A 125 -8.17 16.04 -2.58
CA ARG A 125 -8.62 15.93 -1.19
C ARG A 125 -9.76 16.87 -0.83
N ILE A 126 -9.69 18.12 -1.29
CA ILE A 126 -10.60 19.21 -0.89
C ILE A 126 -11.69 19.42 -1.95
N THR A 127 -11.29 19.64 -3.21
CA THR A 127 -12.25 19.93 -4.30
C THR A 127 -13.04 18.69 -4.70
N HIS A 128 -12.36 17.58 -4.93
CA HIS A 128 -12.99 16.31 -5.33
C HIS A 128 -13.44 15.44 -4.16
N LYS A 129 -13.14 15.85 -2.91
CA LYS A 129 -13.47 15.11 -1.68
C LYS A 129 -12.99 13.65 -1.72
N ASN A 130 -11.89 13.38 -2.43
CA ASN A 130 -11.31 12.05 -2.55
C ASN A 130 -10.57 11.68 -1.25
N LEU A 131 -11.04 10.65 -0.57
CA LEU A 131 -10.46 10.09 0.66
C LEU A 131 -9.53 8.89 0.37
N GLU A 132 -9.39 8.50 -0.89
CA GLU A 132 -8.79 7.23 -1.28
C GLU A 132 -7.38 7.34 -1.87
N VAL A 133 -6.81 8.55 -1.92
CA VAL A 133 -5.39 8.74 -2.27
C VAL A 133 -4.53 8.04 -1.22
N LYS A 134 -3.63 7.15 -1.66
CA LYS A 134 -2.77 6.32 -0.81
C LYS A 134 -1.32 6.80 -0.79
N HIS A 135 -0.79 7.15 -1.96
CA HIS A 135 0.58 7.63 -2.12
C HIS A 135 0.66 8.77 -3.13
N LEU A 136 1.73 9.54 -3.01
CA LEU A 136 2.12 10.57 -3.98
C LEU A 136 3.56 10.34 -4.40
N VAL A 137 3.87 10.57 -5.67
CA VAL A 137 5.19 10.28 -6.25
C VAL A 137 5.71 11.49 -6.98
N ILE A 138 7.00 11.78 -6.82
CA ILE A 138 7.76 12.64 -7.72
C ILE A 138 8.82 11.79 -8.39
N THR A 139 8.97 11.88 -9.71
CA THR A 139 10.03 11.17 -10.42
C THR A 139 10.55 11.93 -11.65
N ASN A 140 11.83 11.75 -11.95
CA ASN A 140 12.44 12.16 -13.21
C ASN A 140 12.89 10.94 -14.05
N ILE A 141 12.13 9.83 -13.95
CA ILE A 141 12.50 8.46 -14.34
C ILE A 141 13.57 7.85 -13.44
N ASN A 142 14.71 8.53 -13.27
CA ASN A 142 15.84 7.97 -12.55
C ASN A 142 15.59 7.93 -11.04
N GLU A 143 15.22 9.06 -10.47
CA GLU A 143 14.97 9.25 -9.06
C GLU A 143 13.48 9.17 -8.79
N TRP A 144 13.11 8.49 -7.70
CA TRP A 144 11.73 8.31 -7.28
C TRP A 144 11.61 8.68 -5.81
N PHE A 145 10.64 9.55 -5.52
CA PHE A 145 10.30 10.00 -4.18
C PHE A 145 8.84 9.63 -3.93
N ILE A 146 8.58 8.72 -2.99
CA ILE A 146 7.24 8.18 -2.71
C ILE A 146 6.82 8.59 -1.30
N PHE A 147 5.73 9.34 -1.21
CA PHE A 147 5.18 9.88 0.03
C PHE A 147 3.89 9.15 0.38
N ASP A 148 3.71 8.79 1.66
CA ASP A 148 2.41 8.34 2.15
C ASP A 148 1.43 9.52 2.17
N ALA A 149 0.22 9.33 1.65
CA ALA A 149 -0.80 10.37 1.60
C ALA A 149 -1.20 10.90 3.00
N ASN A 150 -1.02 10.11 4.06
CA ASN A 150 -1.22 10.56 5.44
C ASN A 150 -0.27 11.70 5.83
N THR A 151 0.95 11.71 5.29
CA THR A 151 1.90 12.82 5.50
C THR A 151 1.35 14.10 4.88
N PHE A 152 0.81 14.02 3.66
CA PHE A 152 0.18 15.15 2.98
C PHE A 152 -1.11 15.60 3.67
N ASP A 153 -1.94 14.67 4.15
CA ASP A 153 -3.17 15.00 4.87
C ASP A 153 -2.86 15.81 6.14
N ARG A 154 -1.94 15.30 6.97
CA ARG A 154 -1.51 15.96 8.21
C ARG A 154 -0.88 17.34 7.97
N LEU A 155 -0.01 17.45 6.97
CA LEU A 155 0.73 18.69 6.72
C LEU A 155 -0.12 19.76 6.02
N PHE A 156 -0.96 19.34 5.06
CA PHE A 156 -1.62 20.24 4.14
C PHE A 156 -3.13 20.30 4.34
N ALA A 157 -3.83 19.16 4.24
CA ALA A 157 -5.30 19.16 4.29
C ALA A 157 -5.88 19.46 5.69
N GLN A 158 -5.14 19.14 6.75
CA GLN A 158 -5.54 19.48 8.12
C GLN A 158 -5.15 20.92 8.51
N ASN A 159 -4.33 21.61 7.72
CA ASN A 159 -3.93 22.98 8.00
C ASN A 159 -5.01 23.96 7.51
N LYS A 160 -5.83 24.47 8.45
CA LYS A 160 -6.95 25.36 8.13
C LYS A 160 -6.54 26.62 7.37
N ASN A 161 -5.38 27.19 7.66
CA ASN A 161 -4.90 28.41 6.99
C ASN A 161 -4.55 28.12 5.52
N LEU A 162 -3.78 27.05 5.27
CA LEU A 162 -3.45 26.64 3.92
C LEU A 162 -4.71 26.26 3.11
N VAL A 163 -5.63 25.51 3.72
CA VAL A 163 -6.89 25.14 3.05
C VAL A 163 -7.71 26.37 2.69
N GLN A 164 -7.76 27.39 3.56
CA GLN A 164 -8.41 28.65 3.25
C GLN A 164 -7.74 29.36 2.05
N GLN A 165 -6.41 29.49 2.06
CA GLN A 165 -5.65 30.07 0.95
C GLN A 165 -5.87 29.32 -0.36
N PHE A 166 -5.88 27.98 -0.31
CA PHE A 166 -6.18 27.12 -1.46
C PHE A 166 -7.61 27.36 -2.00
N ASN A 167 -8.61 27.43 -1.12
CA ASN A 167 -9.99 27.70 -1.54
C ASN A 167 -10.15 29.10 -2.14
N ASP A 168 -9.42 30.10 -1.62
CA ASP A 168 -9.41 31.46 -2.17
C ASP A 168 -8.70 31.51 -3.54
N PHE A 169 -7.64 30.74 -3.72
CA PHE A 169 -6.96 30.55 -5.00
C PHE A 169 -7.88 29.89 -6.04
N GLU A 170 -8.43 28.71 -5.75
CA GLU A 170 -9.31 27.98 -6.68
C GLU A 170 -10.61 28.73 -6.95
N GLY A 171 -11.07 29.55 -6.00
CA GLY A 171 -12.22 30.44 -6.16
C GLY A 171 -11.94 31.75 -6.90
N GLY A 172 -10.69 31.99 -7.35
CA GLY A 172 -10.31 33.22 -8.05
C GLY A 172 -10.38 34.50 -7.20
N ARG A 173 -10.31 34.38 -5.87
CA ARG A 173 -10.42 35.50 -4.93
C ARG A 173 -9.09 36.18 -4.60
N LEU A 174 -7.98 35.62 -5.08
CA LEU A 174 -6.63 36.15 -4.88
C LEU A 174 -6.17 36.96 -6.09
N ALA A 175 -5.08 37.73 -5.91
CA ALA A 175 -4.51 38.59 -6.96
C ALA A 175 -4.00 37.82 -8.18
N GLY A 176 -3.74 36.51 -8.06
CA GLY A 176 -3.35 35.64 -9.18
C GLY A 176 -4.17 34.36 -9.23
N ILE A 177 -4.57 33.98 -10.44
CA ILE A 177 -5.38 32.77 -10.73
C ILE A 177 -4.58 31.66 -11.43
N LYS A 178 -3.32 31.93 -11.77
CA LYS A 178 -2.43 30.97 -12.43
C LYS A 178 -1.73 30.11 -11.40
N THR A 179 -1.39 28.88 -11.78
CA THR A 179 -0.67 27.94 -10.90
C THR A 179 0.68 28.48 -10.41
N ASP A 180 1.38 29.28 -11.21
CA ASP A 180 2.62 29.97 -10.79
C ASP A 180 2.42 30.87 -9.56
N PHE A 181 1.25 31.51 -9.44
CA PHE A 181 0.91 32.29 -8.26
C PHE A 181 0.77 31.38 -7.04
N PHE A 182 0.06 30.25 -7.17
CA PHE A 182 -0.05 29.28 -6.09
C PHE A 182 1.33 28.76 -5.65
N TYR A 183 2.20 28.43 -6.60
CA TYR A 183 3.54 27.91 -6.29
C TYR A 183 4.37 28.93 -5.52
N THR A 184 4.48 30.16 -6.04
CA THR A 184 5.38 31.18 -5.49
C THR A 184 4.84 31.88 -4.24
N GLN A 185 3.52 32.11 -4.17
CA GLN A 185 2.91 32.91 -3.10
C GLN A 185 2.30 32.08 -1.97
N ILE A 186 2.01 30.80 -2.21
CA ILE A 186 1.34 29.93 -1.23
C ILE A 186 2.22 28.73 -0.89
N ALA A 187 2.54 27.89 -1.88
CA ALA A 187 3.25 26.63 -1.64
C ALA A 187 4.66 26.85 -1.11
N GLU A 188 5.47 27.64 -1.80
CA GLU A 188 6.87 27.87 -1.44
C GLU A 188 7.04 28.47 -0.04
N PRO A 189 6.33 29.55 0.36
CA PRO A 189 6.42 30.09 1.72
C PRO A 189 5.89 29.11 2.78
N PHE A 190 4.79 28.41 2.49
CA PHE A 190 4.22 27.44 3.42
C PHE A 190 5.20 26.30 3.71
N ILE A 191 5.78 25.72 2.65
CA ILE A 191 6.71 24.60 2.74
C ILE A 191 8.02 25.03 3.43
N ALA A 192 8.50 26.25 3.17
CA ALA A 192 9.65 26.82 3.87
C ALA A 192 9.41 26.92 5.40
N GLY A 193 8.16 27.15 5.82
CA GLY A 193 7.75 27.20 7.22
C GLY A 193 7.66 25.84 7.93
N ILE A 194 7.72 24.71 7.22
CA ILE A 194 7.55 23.38 7.82
C ILE A 194 8.77 23.04 8.70
N LYS A 195 8.51 22.82 9.99
CA LYS A 195 9.51 22.40 10.98
C LYS A 195 9.48 20.90 11.27
N THR A 196 8.37 20.24 11.02
CA THR A 196 8.20 18.80 11.26
C THR A 196 8.99 17.95 10.28
N GLU A 197 9.16 16.68 10.62
CA GLU A 197 9.79 15.69 9.75
C GLU A 197 8.87 15.31 8.59
N ILE A 198 9.44 15.22 7.39
CA ILE A 198 8.79 14.64 6.21
C ILE A 198 9.53 13.36 5.86
N GLU A 199 8.82 12.24 5.97
CA GLU A 199 9.30 10.91 5.61
C GLU A 199 8.83 10.52 4.20
N PHE A 200 9.73 9.92 3.42
CA PHE A 200 9.43 9.38 2.10
C PHE A 200 10.34 8.21 1.75
N ALA A 201 9.89 7.34 0.86
CA ALA A 201 10.76 6.34 0.24
C ALA A 201 11.53 6.97 -0.93
N TYR A 202 12.81 6.63 -1.05
CA TYR A 202 13.66 7.11 -2.13
C TYR A 202 14.50 6.00 -2.73
N PHE A 203 14.60 6.02 -4.06
CA PHE A 203 15.59 5.23 -4.79
C PHE A 203 15.98 5.92 -6.10
N ASN A 204 17.17 5.57 -6.58
CA ASN A 204 17.64 5.94 -7.90
C ASN A 204 17.84 4.67 -8.75
N LEU A 205 17.16 4.58 -9.89
CA LEU A 205 17.23 3.44 -10.81
C LEU A 205 18.64 3.16 -11.33
N GLN A 206 19.50 4.17 -11.39
CA GLN A 206 20.90 4.00 -11.79
C GLN A 206 21.67 3.09 -10.81
N GLU A 207 21.28 3.03 -9.53
CA GLU A 207 21.86 2.10 -8.55
C GLU A 207 21.55 0.62 -8.86
N TYR A 208 20.56 0.36 -9.73
CA TYR A 208 20.09 -0.99 -10.06
C TYR A 208 20.50 -1.48 -11.45
N GLN A 209 21.21 -0.69 -12.26
CA GLN A 209 21.63 -1.06 -13.62
C GLN A 209 22.37 -2.41 -13.67
N LYS A 210 23.32 -2.62 -12.76
CA LYS A 210 24.14 -3.84 -12.72
C LYS A 210 23.31 -5.11 -12.42
N PRO A 211 22.53 -5.20 -11.32
CA PRO A 211 21.67 -6.36 -11.09
C PRO A 211 20.53 -6.50 -12.10
N LEU A 212 20.12 -5.39 -12.75
CA LEU A 212 19.07 -5.42 -13.76
C LEU A 212 19.53 -6.09 -15.07
N ARG A 213 20.77 -5.82 -15.50
CA ARG A 213 21.30 -6.22 -16.82
C ARG A 213 22.26 -7.41 -16.80
N ASN A 214 22.41 -8.10 -15.67
CA ASN A 214 23.22 -9.30 -15.59
C ASN A 214 22.38 -10.59 -15.61
N ASP A 215 23.05 -11.70 -15.93
CA ASP A 215 22.44 -13.04 -15.99
C ASP A 215 22.50 -13.79 -14.64
N ILE A 216 22.97 -13.14 -13.58
CA ILE A 216 23.16 -13.76 -12.26
C ILE A 216 21.82 -13.74 -11.51
N LYS A 217 21.06 -14.85 -11.57
CA LYS A 217 19.74 -14.96 -10.92
C LYS A 217 19.73 -14.59 -9.43
N ALA A 218 20.83 -14.81 -8.71
CA ALA A 218 20.95 -14.46 -7.30
C ALA A 218 20.95 -12.94 -7.06
N ASP A 219 21.40 -12.13 -8.03
CA ASP A 219 21.42 -10.68 -7.93
C ASP A 219 20.03 -10.05 -8.03
N ASP A 220 19.04 -10.76 -8.58
CA ASP A 220 17.64 -10.30 -8.64
C ASP A 220 17.04 -10.03 -7.24
N ASN A 221 17.63 -10.63 -6.19
CA ASN A 221 17.28 -10.32 -4.80
C ASN A 221 17.44 -8.83 -4.44
N LYS A 222 18.33 -8.12 -5.15
CA LYS A 222 18.52 -6.66 -5.00
C LYS A 222 17.35 -5.88 -5.59
N LEU A 223 16.63 -6.45 -6.55
CA LEU A 223 15.48 -5.84 -7.22
C LEU A 223 14.16 -6.07 -6.49
N ILE A 224 14.06 -7.09 -5.62
CA ILE A 224 12.79 -7.47 -4.96
C ILE A 224 12.13 -6.29 -4.23
N ALA A 225 12.92 -5.50 -3.50
CA ALA A 225 12.35 -4.36 -2.77
C ALA A 225 11.86 -3.27 -3.71
N LEU A 226 12.59 -2.99 -4.80
CA LEU A 226 12.16 -2.04 -5.82
C LEU A 226 10.87 -2.53 -6.52
N PHE A 227 10.86 -3.80 -6.93
CA PHE A 227 9.72 -4.46 -7.55
C PHE A 227 8.45 -4.35 -6.69
N LYS A 228 8.57 -4.57 -5.38
CA LYS A 228 7.43 -4.46 -4.45
C LYS A 228 7.01 -3.03 -4.16
N LEU A 229 7.97 -2.10 -4.15
CA LEU A 229 7.69 -0.70 -3.84
C LEU A 229 6.82 -0.05 -4.93
N LEU A 230 6.93 -0.50 -6.17
CA LEU A 230 6.14 0.00 -7.29
C LEU A 230 4.85 -0.78 -7.56
N SER A 231 4.61 -1.85 -6.80
CA SER A 231 3.46 -2.74 -7.02
C SER A 231 2.16 -2.17 -6.44
N PRO A 232 0.98 -2.67 -6.88
CA PRO A 232 -0.32 -2.25 -6.38
C PRO A 232 -0.48 -2.51 -4.87
N GLU A 233 0.06 -3.61 -4.34
CA GLU A 233 0.02 -3.94 -2.91
C GLU A 233 0.67 -2.85 -2.05
N HIS A 234 1.74 -2.22 -2.54
CA HIS A 234 2.34 -1.08 -1.85
C HIS A 234 1.64 0.23 -2.21
N LEU A 235 1.67 0.63 -3.49
CA LEU A 235 1.24 1.97 -3.90
C LEU A 235 -0.27 2.21 -3.72
N LEU A 236 -1.10 1.19 -3.87
CA LEU A 236 -2.55 1.27 -3.62
C LEU A 236 -2.96 0.68 -2.26
N LYS A 237 -2.00 0.24 -1.44
CA LYS A 237 -2.23 -0.41 -0.14
C LYS A 237 -3.21 -1.59 -0.23
N LEU A 238 -3.11 -2.39 -1.30
CA LEU A 238 -3.94 -3.58 -1.47
C LEU A 238 -3.53 -4.70 -0.50
N PRO A 239 -4.48 -5.56 -0.07
CA PRO A 239 -4.17 -6.71 0.75
C PRO A 239 -3.26 -7.71 0.01
N PHE A 240 -2.48 -8.48 0.77
CA PHE A 240 -1.58 -9.53 0.26
C PHE A 240 -1.72 -10.82 1.08
N VAL A 241 -1.20 -11.95 0.57
CA VAL A 241 -1.39 -13.31 1.13
C VAL A 241 -0.97 -13.48 2.60
N ASN A 242 -0.14 -12.58 3.12
CA ASN A 242 0.30 -12.54 4.52
C ASN A 242 -0.10 -11.24 5.24
N ASP A 243 -1.17 -10.59 4.79
CA ASP A 243 -1.76 -9.47 5.52
C ASP A 243 -2.31 -10.02 6.84
N SER A 244 -1.89 -9.46 7.96
CA SER A 244 -2.37 -9.85 9.30
C SER A 244 -3.89 -9.72 9.45
N ASN A 245 -4.54 -9.00 8.53
CA ASN A 245 -5.99 -8.87 8.45
C ASN A 245 -6.68 -9.97 7.64
N SER A 246 -5.94 -10.95 7.11
CA SER A 246 -6.48 -12.08 6.36
C SER A 246 -6.39 -13.37 7.19
N LEU A 247 -7.50 -14.11 7.27
CA LEU A 247 -7.55 -15.40 7.96
C LEU A 247 -6.94 -16.49 7.05
N ASP A 248 -5.84 -17.10 7.48
CA ASP A 248 -5.37 -18.34 6.88
C ASP A 248 -6.36 -19.46 7.20
N LYS A 249 -7.15 -19.85 6.21
CA LYS A 249 -8.20 -20.87 6.36
C LYS A 249 -7.63 -22.26 6.65
N ALA A 250 -6.44 -22.57 6.13
CA ALA A 250 -5.81 -23.87 6.35
C ALA A 250 -5.38 -23.97 7.81
N PHE A 251 -4.66 -22.97 8.30
CA PHE A 251 -4.28 -22.88 9.71
C PHE A 251 -5.51 -22.85 10.63
N TYR A 252 -6.52 -22.03 10.32
CA TYR A 252 -7.75 -21.96 11.11
C TYR A 252 -8.46 -23.32 11.19
N SER A 253 -8.57 -24.05 10.08
CA SER A 253 -9.22 -25.36 10.05
C SER A 253 -8.41 -26.41 10.81
N GLU A 254 -7.08 -26.38 10.68
CA GLU A 254 -6.17 -27.26 11.42
C GLU A 254 -6.22 -26.98 12.93
N LEU A 255 -6.28 -25.70 13.33
CA LEU A 255 -6.43 -25.31 14.73
C LEU A 255 -7.73 -25.85 15.33
N LEU A 256 -8.86 -25.71 14.62
CA LEU A 256 -10.13 -26.29 15.07
C LEU A 256 -10.03 -27.82 15.20
N HIS A 257 -9.38 -28.49 14.24
CA HIS A 257 -9.18 -29.93 14.27
C HIS A 257 -8.34 -30.39 15.48
N ILE A 258 -7.22 -29.71 15.78
CA ILE A 258 -6.37 -30.02 16.94
C ILE A 258 -7.15 -29.84 18.25
N ILE A 259 -7.97 -28.80 18.35
CA ILE A 259 -8.80 -28.57 19.55
C ILE A 259 -9.91 -29.64 19.64
N GLY A 260 -10.46 -30.12 18.53
CA GLY A 260 -11.61 -31.05 18.51
C GLY A 260 -12.94 -30.36 18.17
N LEU A 261 -12.87 -29.22 17.50
CA LEU A 261 -14.00 -28.38 17.10
C LEU A 261 -14.16 -28.36 15.57
N THR A 262 -15.34 -27.93 15.12
CA THR A 262 -15.67 -27.70 13.71
C THR A 262 -16.51 -26.44 13.54
N GLU A 263 -16.39 -25.81 12.36
CA GLU A 263 -17.23 -24.69 11.96
C GLU A 263 -18.41 -25.18 11.11
N THR A 264 -19.63 -24.90 11.56
CA THR A 264 -20.87 -25.19 10.82
C THR A 264 -21.58 -23.91 10.44
N LYS A 265 -22.38 -23.96 9.37
CA LYS A 265 -23.23 -22.83 8.95
C LYS A 265 -24.67 -23.12 9.33
N GLU A 266 -25.26 -22.24 10.13
CA GLU A 266 -26.66 -22.32 10.52
C GLU A 266 -27.31 -20.93 10.40
N GLY A 267 -28.38 -20.81 9.62
CA GLY A 267 -29.10 -19.55 9.42
C GLY A 267 -28.23 -18.38 8.90
N GLY A 268 -27.19 -18.67 8.12
CA GLY A 268 -26.24 -17.67 7.60
C GLY A 268 -25.16 -17.22 8.59
N LYS A 269 -25.18 -17.72 9.84
CA LYS A 269 -24.13 -17.53 10.83
C LYS A 269 -23.17 -18.72 10.81
N LYS A 270 -21.90 -18.45 11.07
CA LYS A 270 -20.88 -19.46 11.33
C LYS A 270 -20.87 -19.75 12.82
N LEU A 271 -21.06 -21.01 13.19
CA LEU A 271 -21.02 -21.48 14.57
C LEU A 271 -19.85 -22.44 14.73
N ILE A 272 -19.06 -22.23 15.77
CA ILE A 272 -17.98 -23.14 16.15
C ILE A 272 -18.52 -24.03 17.27
N GLY A 273 -18.39 -25.34 17.11
CA GLY A 273 -18.88 -26.30 18.09
C GLY A 273 -18.06 -27.59 18.08
N ARG A 274 -18.29 -28.42 19.10
CA ARG A 274 -17.69 -29.76 19.19
C ARG A 274 -18.11 -30.62 18.00
N ASN A 275 -17.21 -31.48 17.55
CA ASN A 275 -17.52 -32.43 16.48
C ASN A 275 -18.73 -33.31 16.84
N LYS A 276 -19.51 -33.63 15.80
CA LYS A 276 -20.66 -34.53 15.94
C LYS A 276 -20.19 -35.92 16.38
N GLU A 277 -21.07 -36.64 17.04
CA GLU A 277 -20.83 -38.03 17.40
C GLU A 277 -20.51 -38.85 16.14
N GLY A 278 -19.46 -39.67 16.19
CA GLY A 278 -18.89 -40.38 15.04
C GLY A 278 -17.74 -39.64 14.31
N GLU A 279 -17.61 -38.32 14.50
CA GLU A 279 -16.55 -37.48 13.91
C GLU A 279 -15.59 -36.92 14.98
N ARG A 280 -15.71 -37.41 16.21
CA ARG A 280 -14.86 -37.01 17.34
C ARG A 280 -13.54 -37.76 17.27
N HIS A 281 -12.43 -37.03 17.35
CA HIS A 281 -11.09 -37.59 17.32
C HIS A 281 -10.53 -37.62 18.74
N SER A 282 -10.28 -38.81 19.29
CA SER A 282 -9.80 -38.99 20.67
C SER A 282 -8.46 -38.31 20.95
N GLY A 283 -7.62 -38.10 19.93
CA GLY A 283 -6.36 -37.38 20.06
C GLY A 283 -6.48 -35.85 20.03
N SER A 284 -7.69 -35.30 19.86
CA SER A 284 -7.89 -33.85 19.96
C SER A 284 -7.92 -33.42 21.43
N LEU A 285 -7.52 -32.17 21.70
CA LEU A 285 -7.36 -31.66 23.06
C LEU A 285 -8.66 -31.74 23.88
N LEU A 286 -9.79 -31.39 23.26
CA LEU A 286 -11.10 -31.44 23.89
C LEU A 286 -11.51 -32.88 24.24
N GLU A 287 -11.37 -33.81 23.30
CA GLU A 287 -11.79 -35.19 23.51
C GLU A 287 -10.88 -35.90 24.51
N ASP A 288 -9.57 -35.68 24.46
CA ASP A 288 -8.63 -36.23 25.45
C ASP A 288 -8.96 -35.72 26.85
N ALA A 289 -9.23 -34.42 27.02
CA ALA A 289 -9.66 -33.86 28.29
C ALA A 289 -10.97 -34.51 28.81
N ILE A 290 -11.95 -34.71 27.93
CA ILE A 290 -13.22 -35.36 28.28
C ILE A 290 -13.00 -36.82 28.70
N ILE A 291 -12.16 -37.56 27.96
CA ILE A 291 -11.81 -38.95 28.28
C ILE A 291 -11.12 -39.04 29.65
N GLN A 292 -10.23 -38.10 29.99
CA GLN A 292 -9.60 -38.05 31.31
C GLN A 292 -10.60 -37.73 32.42
N LEU A 293 -11.51 -36.79 32.20
CA LEU A 293 -12.56 -36.44 33.17
C LEU A 293 -13.48 -37.63 33.46
N ASP A 294 -13.86 -38.37 32.42
CA ASP A 294 -14.78 -39.51 32.52
C ASP A 294 -14.09 -40.73 33.16
N SER A 295 -12.90 -41.09 32.67
CA SER A 295 -12.14 -42.25 33.18
C SER A 295 -11.73 -42.13 34.65
N LEU A 296 -11.51 -40.90 35.12
CA LEU A 296 -11.20 -40.62 36.52
C LEU A 296 -12.45 -40.35 37.38
N ASP A 297 -13.65 -40.49 36.79
CA ASP A 297 -14.93 -40.22 37.41
C ASP A 297 -14.93 -38.89 38.17
N LYS A 298 -14.54 -37.81 37.48
CA LYS A 298 -14.44 -36.47 38.08
C LYS A 298 -15.80 -35.83 38.27
N ILE A 299 -16.76 -36.12 37.40
CA ILE A 299 -18.10 -35.53 37.43
C ILE A 299 -18.88 -35.94 38.68
N SER A 300 -18.75 -37.19 39.14
CA SER A 300 -19.41 -37.67 40.36
C SER A 300 -18.94 -36.97 41.64
N ARG A 301 -17.73 -36.39 41.60
CA ARG A 301 -17.09 -35.70 42.72
C ARG A 301 -17.48 -34.22 42.83
N LEU A 302 -18.23 -33.70 41.86
CA LEU A 302 -18.73 -32.33 41.91
C LEU A 302 -19.95 -32.24 42.84
N GLU A 303 -20.05 -31.17 43.62
CA GLU A 303 -21.20 -30.97 44.53
C GLU A 303 -22.53 -30.75 43.78
N LYS A 304 -22.48 -30.12 42.60
CA LYS A 304 -23.66 -29.72 41.81
C LYS A 304 -23.45 -29.98 40.31
N PRO A 305 -23.28 -31.24 39.88
CA PRO A 305 -22.94 -31.58 38.50
C PRO A 305 -24.05 -31.18 37.51
N GLY A 306 -25.31 -31.12 37.95
CA GLY A 306 -26.44 -30.67 37.13
C GLY A 306 -26.34 -29.23 36.61
N ARG A 307 -25.41 -28.40 37.12
CA ARG A 307 -25.15 -27.06 36.58
C ARG A 307 -24.43 -27.08 35.23
N PHE A 308 -23.76 -28.18 34.90
CA PHE A 308 -22.98 -28.35 33.67
C PHE A 308 -23.76 -29.15 32.61
N GLY A 309 -25.01 -29.54 32.86
CA GLY A 309 -25.81 -30.25 31.87
C GLY A 309 -26.88 -31.14 32.46
N ALA A 310 -27.92 -31.40 31.67
CA ALA A 310 -29.00 -32.29 32.04
C ALA A 310 -28.52 -33.75 32.07
N ASN A 311 -27.69 -34.15 31.10
CA ASN A 311 -27.17 -35.51 30.97
C ASN A 311 -25.64 -35.58 31.16
N HIS A 312 -25.11 -36.81 31.30
CA HIS A 312 -23.68 -37.05 31.55
C HIS A 312 -22.77 -36.47 30.45
N GLN A 313 -23.17 -36.58 29.19
CA GLN A 313 -22.39 -36.09 28.05
C GLN A 313 -22.31 -34.56 28.03
N GLU A 314 -23.40 -33.88 28.36
CA GLU A 314 -23.41 -32.41 28.51
C GLU A 314 -22.49 -31.98 29.66
N ARG A 315 -22.55 -32.68 30.80
CA ARG A 315 -21.71 -32.38 31.98
C ARG A 315 -20.24 -32.61 31.76
N LEU A 316 -19.89 -33.55 30.88
CA LEU A 316 -18.50 -33.79 30.48
C LEU A 316 -17.99 -32.68 29.56
N PHE A 317 -18.86 -32.09 28.74
CA PHE A 317 -18.48 -31.11 27.73
C PHE A 317 -18.45 -29.66 28.26
N ASN A 318 -19.42 -29.26 29.06
CA ASN A 318 -19.56 -27.88 29.58
C ASN A 318 -18.78 -27.67 30.88
#